data_AF-A0A937MCE7-F1
#
_entry.id   AF-A0A937MCE7-F1
#
_cell.length_a   1.000
_cell.length_b   1.000
_cell.length_c   1.000
_cell.angle_alpha   90.00
_cell.angle_beta   90.00
_cell.angle_gamma   90.00
#
_symmetry.space_group_name_H-M   'P 1'
#
loop_
_entity.id
_entity.type
_entity.pdbx_description
1 polymer ?
#
loop_
_entity_poly.entity_id
_entity_poly.type
_entity_poly.pdbx_seq_one_letter_code
_entity_poly.pdbx_strand_id
1 'polypeptide(L)'
;MKRIALAIGIAVLLSGPAFAGDPAAVDWSKVPTKNIKLFWPGQSTYQWLRSPAHKRADLQTKEGQACVACHKGEEEEMGNKLIGGHDLEPMPIEGKNGVIDLKFQVAYDKQDAYFRFQWKTLNDYAGTAHPYYRFDGKEWKAYGYPKLDEVVQDGEQPGIYEDRMSMMIDDGSVPMYETQGCWLTCHDGERDSPNLPETADIKANALFAHLKKKDVRKYLPSTRTDENASWDMGKTPEEIAKIKAAGGFLDLMQWRGHRSNPVGMSDDFYVLEYRNSDAGKNPFGSNSNKETHTPKYMFDEKVFGKKSVTEADIRKMETTLIREKNAVPFDPNAGWKEGDMIPKYIVSREDSKGSAKDNDRSKGVWKDGVWTVVWARKLGLTNPDDKALKEGGVYSFGFATHDDNITTRGHHVSFPMTIGFGAKADIEATKLN
;
A
#
# COMPACT_ATOMS: atom_id res chain seq x y z
N MET A 1 -28.74 -17.66 -34.85
CA MET A 1 -27.64 -16.67 -34.98
C MET A 1 -27.57 -15.85 -33.70
N LYS A 2 -26.69 -16.24 -32.77
CA LYS A 2 -26.45 -15.51 -31.51
C LYS A 2 -25.45 -14.40 -31.79
N ARG A 3 -25.85 -13.14 -31.58
CA ARG A 3 -24.97 -11.97 -31.70
C ARG A 3 -24.11 -11.88 -30.44
N ILE A 4 -22.82 -12.16 -30.58
CA ILE A 4 -21.82 -11.91 -29.54
C ILE A 4 -21.56 -10.41 -29.55
N ALA A 5 -21.91 -9.73 -28.45
CA ALA A 5 -21.55 -8.34 -28.23
C ALA A 5 -20.07 -8.28 -27.84
N LEU A 6 -19.24 -7.77 -28.75
CA LEU A 6 -17.83 -7.51 -28.53
C LEU A 6 -17.71 -6.24 -27.67
N ALA A 7 -17.36 -6.39 -26.39
CA ALA A 7 -16.99 -5.27 -25.54
C ALA A 7 -15.60 -4.76 -26.00
N ILE A 8 -15.60 -3.70 -26.80
CA ILE A 8 -14.37 -3.00 -27.17
C ILE A 8 -13.97 -2.13 -25.97
N GLY A 9 -13.07 -2.65 -25.15
CA GLY A 9 -12.36 -1.85 -24.16
C GLY A 9 -11.49 -0.84 -24.88
N ILE A 10 -11.92 0.43 -24.92
CA ILE A 10 -11.09 1.53 -25.41
C ILE A 10 -9.97 1.73 -24.38
N ALA A 11 -8.79 1.21 -24.68
CA ALA A 11 -7.57 1.60 -24.01
C ALA A 11 -7.33 3.09 -24.31
N VAL A 12 -7.72 3.96 -23.39
CA VAL A 12 -7.37 5.38 -23.42
C VAL A 12 -5.87 5.47 -23.19
N LEU A 13 -5.09 5.46 -24.27
CA LEU A 13 -3.70 5.90 -24.29
C LEU A 13 -3.69 7.42 -24.12
N LEU A 14 -3.80 7.89 -22.87
CA LEU A 14 -3.33 9.22 -22.53
C LEU A 14 -1.80 9.20 -22.66
N SER A 15 -1.30 9.60 -23.82
CA SER A 15 0.10 9.94 -24.04
C SER A 15 0.41 11.19 -23.22
N GLY A 16 0.73 11.00 -21.93
CA GLY A 16 1.48 11.99 -21.18
C GLY A 16 2.86 12.20 -21.83
N PRO A 17 3.52 13.34 -21.58
CA PRO A 17 4.87 13.56 -22.07
C PRO A 17 5.78 12.40 -21.63
N ALA A 18 6.53 11.81 -22.57
CA ALA A 18 7.56 10.84 -22.26
C ALA A 18 8.64 11.56 -21.45
N PHE A 19 8.71 11.28 -20.15
CA PHE A 19 9.76 11.81 -19.28
C PHE A 19 11.08 11.08 -19.57
N ALA A 20 12.21 11.76 -19.42
CA ALA A 20 13.47 11.06 -19.24
C ALA A 20 13.33 10.12 -18.02
N GLY A 21 13.78 8.87 -18.16
CA GLY A 21 13.56 7.83 -17.16
C GLY A 21 12.10 7.37 -17.02
N ASP A 22 11.32 7.36 -18.12
CA ASP A 22 10.02 6.67 -18.14
C ASP A 22 10.24 5.15 -17.92
N PRO A 23 9.75 4.56 -16.82
CA PRO A 23 9.92 3.15 -16.55
C PRO A 23 9.22 2.24 -17.59
N ALA A 24 8.31 2.78 -18.41
CA ALA A 24 7.71 2.07 -19.53
C ALA A 24 8.66 1.93 -20.74
N ALA A 25 9.71 2.76 -20.83
CA ALA A 25 10.69 2.73 -21.92
C ALA A 25 11.80 1.69 -21.70
N VAL A 26 11.92 1.13 -20.49
CA VAL A 26 12.88 0.06 -20.19
C VAL A 26 12.55 -1.19 -21.02
N ASP A 27 13.56 -1.75 -21.69
CA ASP A 27 13.45 -3.03 -22.38
C ASP A 27 13.45 -4.19 -21.37
N TRP A 28 12.30 -4.41 -20.75
CA TRP A 28 12.10 -5.45 -19.73
C TRP A 28 12.36 -6.88 -20.24
N SER A 29 12.48 -7.10 -21.55
CA SER A 29 12.86 -8.42 -22.08
C SER A 29 14.33 -8.76 -21.80
N LYS A 30 15.17 -7.76 -21.54
CA LYS A 30 16.60 -7.90 -21.22
C LYS A 30 16.90 -7.93 -19.72
N VAL A 31 15.92 -7.64 -18.87
CA VAL A 31 16.07 -7.64 -17.41
C VAL A 31 15.63 -9.01 -16.88
N PRO A 32 16.46 -9.76 -16.13
CA PRO A 32 16.07 -11.07 -15.60
C PRO A 32 14.85 -10.98 -14.69
N THR A 33 13.89 -11.90 -14.88
CA THR A 33 12.73 -12.04 -13.98
C THR A 33 13.05 -12.93 -12.79
N LYS A 34 12.71 -12.45 -11.59
CA LYS A 34 12.70 -13.21 -10.34
C LYS A 34 11.25 -13.53 -9.98
N ASN A 35 10.98 -14.78 -9.61
CA ASN A 35 9.67 -15.16 -9.07
C ASN A 35 9.79 -15.15 -7.54
N ILE A 36 9.03 -14.26 -6.90
CA ILE A 36 8.98 -14.10 -5.45
C ILE A 36 7.62 -14.63 -5.00
N LYS A 37 7.59 -15.58 -4.08
CA LYS A 37 6.35 -16.02 -3.44
C LYS A 37 5.98 -15.01 -2.36
N LEU A 38 4.84 -14.35 -2.52
CA LEU A 38 4.20 -13.60 -1.45
C LEU A 38 3.19 -14.53 -0.79
N PHE A 39 3.09 -14.49 0.53
CA PHE A 39 2.18 -15.35 1.27
C PHE A 39 1.39 -14.55 2.31
N TRP A 40 0.23 -15.05 2.66
CA TRP A 40 -0.64 -14.47 3.68
C TRP A 40 -0.03 -14.70 5.07
N PRO A 41 0.34 -13.65 5.83
CA PRO A 41 1.04 -13.81 7.10
C PRO A 41 0.10 -14.01 8.29
N GLY A 42 -1.23 -13.86 8.10
CA GLY A 42 -2.19 -13.78 9.20
C GLY A 42 -1.84 -12.67 10.20
N GLN A 43 -2.31 -12.82 11.43
CA GLN A 43 -2.04 -11.93 12.56
C GLN A 43 -0.79 -12.37 13.34
N SER A 44 0.26 -12.77 12.62
CA SER A 44 1.55 -13.17 13.20
C SER A 44 2.35 -11.94 13.66
N THR A 45 1.88 -11.24 14.70
CA THR A 45 2.47 -9.99 15.17
C THR A 45 3.88 -10.19 15.75
N TYR A 46 4.62 -9.09 15.90
CA TYR A 46 5.92 -9.01 16.56
C TYR A 46 5.88 -9.67 17.95
N GLN A 47 4.80 -9.43 18.70
CA GLN A 47 4.55 -10.01 20.01
C GLN A 47 4.25 -11.51 19.91
N TRP A 48 3.39 -11.94 18.98
CA TRP A 48 3.10 -13.36 18.78
C TRP A 48 4.36 -14.15 18.42
N LEU A 49 5.17 -13.65 17.49
CA LEU A 49 6.42 -14.27 17.03
C LEU A 49 7.45 -14.46 18.16
N ARG A 50 7.35 -13.68 19.23
CA ARG A 50 8.23 -13.71 20.42
C ARG A 50 7.55 -14.33 21.63
N SER A 51 6.36 -14.89 21.44
CA SER A 51 5.62 -15.59 22.50
C SER A 51 5.78 -17.10 22.34
N PRO A 52 5.57 -17.88 23.42
CA PRO A 52 5.56 -19.35 23.33
C PRO A 52 4.57 -19.93 22.31
N ALA A 53 3.59 -19.14 21.83
CA ALA A 53 2.67 -19.54 20.78
C ALA A 53 3.39 -19.72 19.42
N HIS A 54 4.50 -19.03 19.18
CA HIS A 54 5.41 -19.29 18.06
C HIS A 54 6.36 -20.45 18.40
N LYS A 55 5.75 -21.62 18.60
CA LYS A 55 6.33 -22.89 19.07
C LYS A 55 7.80 -23.06 18.68
N ARG A 56 8.70 -23.19 19.69
CA ARG A 56 10.12 -23.57 19.54
C ARG A 56 10.98 -22.62 18.67
N ALA A 57 10.44 -21.48 18.25
CA ALA A 57 11.14 -20.47 17.45
C ALA A 57 11.06 -19.06 18.08
N ASP A 58 10.39 -18.93 19.22
CA ASP A 58 10.19 -17.66 19.92
C ASP A 58 11.49 -17.10 20.48
N LEU A 59 12.34 -17.96 21.07
CA LEU A 59 13.67 -17.58 21.54
C LEU A 59 14.58 -17.16 20.38
N GLN A 60 14.60 -17.94 19.31
CA GLN A 60 15.34 -17.67 18.09
C GLN A 60 14.94 -16.32 17.47
N THR A 61 13.63 -16.03 17.46
CA THR A 61 13.13 -14.75 16.97
C THR A 61 13.56 -13.59 17.87
N LYS A 62 13.57 -13.77 19.20
CA LYS A 62 14.10 -12.75 20.15
C LYS A 62 15.58 -12.48 19.94
N GLU A 63 16.35 -13.52 19.61
CA GLU A 63 17.80 -13.45 19.33
C GLU A 63 18.11 -12.87 17.94
N GLY A 64 17.10 -12.53 17.14
CA GLY A 64 17.28 -11.88 15.84
C GLY A 64 17.49 -12.84 14.67
N GLN A 65 17.26 -14.16 14.86
CA GLN A 65 17.40 -15.14 13.79
C GLN A 65 16.47 -14.81 12.61
N ALA A 66 16.97 -15.04 11.40
CA ALA A 66 16.20 -14.78 10.19
C ALA A 66 15.04 -15.75 10.04
N CYS A 67 13.88 -15.26 9.59
CA CYS A 67 12.69 -16.09 9.39
C CYS A 67 12.98 -17.26 8.43
N VAL A 68 13.75 -16.99 7.38
CA VAL A 68 14.16 -17.98 6.37
C VAL A 68 15.14 -19.04 6.90
N ALA A 69 15.69 -18.89 8.12
CA ALA A 69 16.48 -19.95 8.73
C ALA A 69 15.63 -21.19 9.06
N CYS A 70 14.33 -20.97 9.34
CA CYS A 70 13.37 -22.04 9.64
C CYS A 70 12.34 -22.21 8.50
N HIS A 71 11.91 -21.13 7.87
CA HIS A 71 10.75 -21.11 6.96
C HIS A 71 11.10 -21.05 5.47
N LYS A 72 12.35 -21.33 5.09
CA LYS A 72 12.76 -21.27 3.67
C LYS A 72 12.02 -22.32 2.85
N GLY A 73 11.26 -21.85 1.85
CA GLY A 73 10.49 -22.72 0.96
C GLY A 73 9.11 -23.10 1.50
N GLU A 74 8.74 -22.63 2.70
CA GLU A 74 7.44 -22.91 3.33
C GLU A 74 6.38 -21.86 3.00
N GLU A 75 6.69 -20.82 2.21
CA GLU A 75 5.79 -19.71 1.90
C GLU A 75 4.42 -20.17 1.40
N GLU A 76 4.41 -21.21 0.56
CA GLU A 76 3.17 -21.75 0.00
C GLU A 76 2.33 -22.51 1.03
N GLU A 77 2.96 -23.38 1.81
CA GLU A 77 2.29 -24.13 2.87
C GLU A 77 1.76 -23.19 3.95
N MET A 78 2.59 -22.25 4.41
CA MET A 78 2.22 -21.27 5.43
C MET A 78 1.07 -20.40 4.96
N GLY A 79 1.15 -19.82 3.76
CA GLY A 79 0.10 -18.95 3.24
C GLY A 79 -1.26 -19.65 3.14
N ASN A 80 -1.28 -20.88 2.61
CA ASN A 80 -2.50 -21.66 2.47
C ASN A 80 -3.06 -22.15 3.82
N LYS A 81 -2.18 -22.40 4.80
CA LYS A 81 -2.60 -22.74 6.16
C LYS A 81 -3.16 -21.50 6.89
N LEU A 82 -2.46 -20.37 6.79
CA LEU A 82 -2.75 -19.14 7.52
C LEU A 82 -4.07 -18.49 7.10
N ILE A 83 -4.50 -18.69 5.85
CA ILE A 83 -5.78 -18.16 5.37
C ILE A 83 -7.00 -18.99 5.84
N GLY A 84 -6.79 -20.23 6.33
CA GLY A 84 -7.83 -21.25 6.55
C GLY A 84 -8.69 -21.11 7.81
N GLY A 85 -8.57 -20.02 8.57
CA GLY A 85 -9.35 -19.78 9.80
C GLY A 85 -8.79 -20.49 11.02
N HIS A 86 -8.19 -19.73 11.94
CA HIS A 86 -7.61 -20.21 13.21
C HIS A 86 -7.22 -19.00 14.09
N ASP A 87 -6.52 -19.20 15.20
CA ASP A 87 -6.14 -18.12 16.13
C ASP A 87 -5.42 -16.93 15.45
N LEU A 88 -4.57 -17.19 14.46
CA LEU A 88 -3.89 -16.14 13.67
C LEU A 88 -4.72 -15.60 12.49
N GLU A 89 -5.90 -16.12 12.25
CA GLU A 89 -6.82 -15.65 11.21
C GLU A 89 -8.27 -15.81 11.70
N PRO A 90 -8.68 -14.96 12.66
CA PRO A 90 -10.00 -15.06 13.28
C PRO A 90 -11.15 -14.65 12.34
N MET A 91 -10.85 -13.95 11.24
CA MET A 91 -11.84 -13.53 10.24
C MET A 91 -11.35 -13.92 8.84
N PRO A 92 -11.37 -15.23 8.50
CA PRO A 92 -10.92 -15.70 7.20
C PRO A 92 -11.84 -15.20 6.09
N ILE A 93 -11.26 -14.91 4.92
CA ILE A 93 -12.01 -14.46 3.75
C ILE A 93 -12.19 -15.64 2.80
N GLU A 94 -13.45 -15.96 2.51
CA GLU A 94 -13.79 -17.03 1.58
C GLU A 94 -13.16 -16.82 0.20
N GLY A 95 -12.53 -17.87 -0.32
CA GLY A 95 -11.91 -17.87 -1.66
C GLY A 95 -10.61 -17.05 -1.76
N LYS A 96 -10.12 -16.45 -0.66
CA LYS A 96 -8.88 -15.68 -0.69
C LYS A 96 -7.67 -16.59 -0.94
N ASN A 97 -6.79 -16.18 -1.84
CA ASN A 97 -5.54 -16.89 -2.08
C ASN A 97 -4.66 -16.84 -0.83
N GLY A 98 -4.04 -17.96 -0.45
CA GLY A 98 -2.98 -17.95 0.56
C GLY A 98 -1.65 -17.41 0.03
N VAL A 99 -1.45 -17.42 -1.29
CA VAL A 99 -0.17 -17.18 -1.95
C VAL A 99 -0.37 -16.38 -3.24
N ILE A 100 0.58 -15.51 -3.56
CA ILE A 100 0.68 -14.80 -4.84
C ILE A 100 2.10 -14.97 -5.38
N ASP A 101 2.22 -15.47 -6.62
CA ASP A 101 3.48 -15.46 -7.35
C ASP A 101 3.71 -14.07 -7.96
N LEU A 102 4.67 -13.34 -7.39
CA LEU A 102 5.10 -12.03 -7.88
C LEU A 102 6.28 -12.20 -8.84
N LYS A 103 6.09 -11.81 -10.10
CA LYS A 103 7.20 -11.60 -11.03
C LYS A 103 7.81 -10.23 -10.79
N PHE A 104 9.09 -10.22 -10.45
CA PHE A 104 9.83 -9.01 -10.14
C PHE A 104 11.04 -8.85 -11.05
N GLN A 105 11.27 -7.63 -11.50
CA GLN A 105 12.43 -7.23 -12.29
C GLN A 105 12.93 -5.89 -11.76
N VAL A 106 14.25 -5.72 -11.69
CA VAL A 106 14.88 -4.48 -11.25
C VAL A 106 16.06 -4.13 -12.14
N ALA A 107 16.12 -2.87 -12.53
CA ALA A 107 17.18 -2.29 -13.33
C ALA A 107 17.56 -0.90 -12.80
N TYR A 108 18.68 -0.36 -13.21
CA TYR A 108 19.08 1.00 -12.84
C TYR A 108 19.99 1.62 -13.89
N ASP A 109 19.98 2.95 -13.99
CA ASP A 109 20.97 3.71 -14.75
C ASP A 109 21.71 4.71 -13.82
N LYS A 110 22.31 5.76 -14.37
CA LYS A 110 23.02 6.77 -13.57
C LYS A 110 22.10 7.65 -12.71
N GLN A 111 20.82 7.72 -13.04
CA GLN A 111 19.84 8.63 -12.47
C GLN A 111 18.78 7.88 -11.65
N ASP A 112 18.31 6.73 -12.13
CA ASP A 112 17.10 6.09 -11.63
C ASP A 112 17.27 4.59 -11.38
N ALA A 113 16.58 4.09 -10.36
CA ALA A 113 16.21 2.70 -10.18
C ALA A 113 14.83 2.46 -10.80
N TYR A 114 14.69 1.35 -11.51
CA TYR A 114 13.47 0.93 -12.18
C TYR A 114 13.00 -0.41 -11.62
N PHE A 115 11.73 -0.49 -11.28
CA PHE A 115 11.10 -1.70 -10.76
C PHE A 115 9.93 -2.09 -11.65
N ARG A 116 9.78 -3.40 -11.89
CA ARG A 116 8.59 -3.97 -12.53
C ARG A 116 8.05 -5.12 -11.71
N PHE A 117 6.75 -5.06 -11.46
CA PHE A 117 5.99 -6.03 -10.69
C PHE A 117 4.88 -6.59 -11.57
N GLN A 118 4.71 -7.91 -11.58
CA GLN A 118 3.54 -8.53 -12.17
C GLN A 118 2.97 -9.60 -11.27
N TRP A 119 1.67 -9.54 -11.01
CA TRP A 119 0.96 -10.55 -10.25
C TRP A 119 -0.43 -10.77 -10.83
N LYS A 120 -0.91 -12.01 -10.73
CA LYS A 120 -2.29 -12.35 -11.09
C LYS A 120 -3.21 -11.93 -9.95
N THR A 121 -4.26 -11.18 -10.25
CA THR A 121 -5.29 -10.81 -9.27
C THR A 121 -6.22 -11.99 -9.01
N LEU A 122 -6.74 -12.08 -7.78
CA LEU A 122 -7.82 -13.01 -7.48
C LEU A 122 -9.11 -12.65 -8.25
N ASN A 123 -9.45 -11.36 -8.30
CA ASN A 123 -10.62 -10.89 -9.04
C ASN A 123 -10.39 -10.89 -10.55
N ASP A 124 -11.49 -11.04 -11.29
CA ASP A 124 -11.58 -10.89 -12.74
C ASP A 124 -11.70 -9.43 -13.20
N TYR A 125 -11.52 -8.49 -12.27
CA TYR A 125 -11.44 -7.05 -12.50
C TYR A 125 -10.26 -6.45 -11.74
N ALA A 126 -9.80 -5.31 -12.22
CA ALA A 126 -8.77 -4.51 -11.59
C ALA A 126 -9.30 -3.79 -10.33
N GLY A 127 -8.57 -3.81 -9.21
CA GLY A 127 -8.86 -2.99 -8.03
C GLY A 127 -8.53 -1.52 -8.26
N THR A 128 -9.32 -0.84 -9.09
CA THR A 128 -9.18 0.60 -9.41
C THR A 128 -10.24 1.47 -8.73
N ALA A 129 -11.09 0.88 -7.89
CA ALA A 129 -12.12 1.59 -7.14
C ALA A 129 -11.74 1.75 -5.66
N HIS A 130 -12.23 2.82 -5.04
CA HIS A 130 -12.13 3.05 -3.61
C HIS A 130 -13.52 3.45 -3.07
N PRO A 131 -13.83 3.27 -1.78
CA PRO A 131 -15.07 3.70 -1.16
C PRO A 131 -15.55 5.10 -1.58
N TYR A 132 -16.88 5.25 -1.69
CA TYR A 132 -17.59 6.42 -2.19
C TYR A 132 -18.40 7.11 -1.08
N TYR A 133 -18.86 8.32 -1.35
CA TYR A 133 -20.04 8.88 -0.71
C TYR A 133 -21.25 8.56 -1.59
N ARG A 134 -22.29 7.95 -1.02
CA ARG A 134 -23.57 7.66 -1.67
C ARG A 134 -24.66 8.53 -1.07
N PHE A 135 -25.45 9.18 -1.91
CA PHE A 135 -26.57 9.99 -1.48
C PHE A 135 -27.77 9.09 -1.13
N ASP A 136 -28.32 9.23 0.07
CA ASP A 136 -29.46 8.42 0.56
C ASP A 136 -30.83 9.09 0.31
N GLY A 137 -30.85 10.16 -0.47
CA GLY A 137 -32.04 11.01 -0.68
C GLY A 137 -32.10 12.22 0.26
N LYS A 138 -31.27 12.25 1.32
CA LYS A 138 -31.18 13.38 2.27
C LYS A 138 -29.74 13.84 2.48
N GLU A 139 -28.81 12.92 2.68
CA GLU A 139 -27.42 13.19 3.02
C GLU A 139 -26.44 12.23 2.32
N TRP A 140 -25.17 12.60 2.34
CA TRP A 140 -24.08 11.81 1.75
C TRP A 140 -23.46 10.91 2.82
N LYS A 141 -23.54 9.59 2.60
CA LYS A 141 -23.00 8.58 3.52
C LYS A 141 -21.86 7.80 2.89
N ALA A 142 -20.94 7.30 3.71
CA ALA A 142 -19.92 6.40 3.21
C ALA A 142 -20.56 5.12 2.66
N TYR A 143 -20.07 4.69 1.50
CA TYR A 143 -20.56 3.51 0.80
C TYR A 143 -19.41 2.69 0.20
N GLY A 144 -19.45 1.40 0.46
CA GLY A 144 -18.37 0.48 0.13
C GLY A 144 -17.23 0.54 1.15
N TYR A 145 -16.68 -0.61 1.47
CA TYR A 145 -15.67 -0.79 2.51
C TYR A 145 -14.70 -1.91 2.12
N PRO A 146 -13.51 -2.01 2.72
CA PRO A 146 -12.64 -3.17 2.48
C PRO A 146 -13.31 -4.46 2.98
N LYS A 147 -12.98 -5.61 2.38
CA LYS A 147 -13.62 -6.90 2.72
C LYS A 147 -13.54 -7.29 4.19
N LEU A 148 -12.49 -6.89 4.91
CA LEU A 148 -12.32 -7.19 6.34
C LEU A 148 -13.15 -6.30 7.27
N ASP A 149 -13.85 -5.31 6.73
CA ASP A 149 -14.76 -4.48 7.51
C ASP A 149 -16.03 -5.28 7.86
N GLU A 150 -16.52 -5.13 9.09
CA GLU A 150 -17.67 -5.85 9.63
C GLU A 150 -18.91 -5.68 8.73
N VAL A 151 -19.17 -4.45 8.27
CA VAL A 151 -20.32 -4.14 7.40
C VAL A 151 -20.30 -4.89 6.05
N VAL A 152 -19.11 -5.31 5.60
CA VAL A 152 -18.95 -6.11 4.38
C VAL A 152 -19.07 -7.60 4.69
N GLN A 153 -18.53 -8.03 5.83
CA GLN A 153 -18.66 -9.41 6.31
C GLN A 153 -20.14 -9.79 6.55
N ASP A 154 -20.92 -8.85 7.07
CA ASP A 154 -22.36 -9.02 7.31
C ASP A 154 -23.21 -8.91 6.02
N GLY A 155 -22.59 -8.56 4.89
CA GLY A 155 -23.26 -8.42 3.60
C GLY A 155 -24.12 -7.16 3.47
N GLU A 156 -24.04 -6.21 4.42
CA GLU A 156 -24.79 -4.96 4.38
C GLU A 156 -24.26 -3.99 3.32
N GLN A 157 -22.94 -4.01 3.06
CA GLN A 157 -22.30 -3.19 2.04
C GLN A 157 -21.28 -3.95 1.19
N PRO A 158 -21.00 -3.50 -0.04
CA PRO A 158 -20.07 -4.21 -0.91
C PRO A 158 -18.61 -4.00 -0.52
N GLY A 159 -17.80 -5.03 -0.79
CA GLY A 159 -16.35 -4.94 -0.81
C GLY A 159 -15.88 -4.03 -1.95
N ILE A 160 -15.41 -2.84 -1.61
CA ILE A 160 -14.82 -1.88 -2.54
C ILE A 160 -13.50 -1.42 -1.92
N TYR A 161 -12.39 -1.78 -2.55
CA TYR A 161 -11.08 -1.24 -2.22
C TYR A 161 -10.12 -1.46 -3.38
N GLU A 162 -9.08 -0.64 -3.42
CA GLU A 162 -8.11 -0.69 -4.51
C GLU A 162 -7.05 -1.78 -4.28
N ASP A 163 -6.48 -2.27 -5.38
CA ASP A 163 -5.28 -3.10 -5.34
C ASP A 163 -4.04 -2.23 -5.11
N ARG A 164 -3.01 -2.80 -4.47
CA ARG A 164 -1.78 -2.09 -4.10
C ARG A 164 -0.56 -2.98 -4.26
N MET A 165 0.54 -2.35 -4.65
CA MET A 165 1.88 -2.93 -4.63
C MET A 165 2.78 -2.05 -3.78
N SER A 166 3.38 -2.63 -2.74
CA SER A 166 4.19 -1.90 -1.76
C SER A 166 5.61 -2.41 -1.73
N MET A 167 6.57 -1.50 -1.57
CA MET A 167 7.96 -1.82 -1.28
C MET A 167 8.39 -1.13 0.01
N MET A 168 9.14 -1.85 0.84
CA MET A 168 9.72 -1.35 2.09
C MET A 168 11.22 -1.56 2.05
N ILE A 169 12.00 -0.50 2.32
CA ILE A 169 13.44 -0.44 2.10
C ILE A 169 14.17 -0.09 3.40
N ASP A 170 15.28 -0.78 3.61
CA ASP A 170 16.29 -0.45 4.61
C ASP A 170 17.69 -0.45 3.99
N ASP A 171 18.56 0.41 4.53
CA ASP A 171 19.98 0.56 4.16
C ASP A 171 20.93 -0.10 5.17
N GLY A 172 20.41 -0.96 6.05
CA GLY A 172 21.14 -1.63 7.13
C GLY A 172 21.13 -0.85 8.44
N SER A 173 20.46 0.31 8.50
CA SER A 173 20.39 1.11 9.72
C SER A 173 19.32 0.64 10.71
N VAL A 174 18.33 -0.14 10.26
CA VAL A 174 17.25 -0.67 11.10
C VAL A 174 17.64 -2.07 11.60
N PRO A 175 17.89 -2.24 12.92
CA PRO A 175 18.29 -3.53 13.47
C PRO A 175 17.29 -4.64 13.12
N MET A 176 17.82 -5.79 12.70
CA MET A 176 17.08 -7.01 12.35
C MET A 176 16.15 -6.90 11.13
N TYR A 177 16.12 -5.79 10.38
CA TYR A 177 15.21 -5.73 9.22
C TYR A 177 15.63 -6.70 8.11
N GLU A 178 16.92 -6.86 7.86
CA GLU A 178 17.45 -7.86 6.92
C GLU A 178 17.01 -9.30 7.29
N THR A 179 16.87 -9.60 8.59
CA THR A 179 16.56 -10.96 9.06
C THR A 179 15.05 -11.19 9.24
N GLN A 180 14.30 -10.16 9.65
CA GLN A 180 12.89 -10.29 10.06
C GLN A 180 11.90 -9.46 9.24
N GLY A 181 12.38 -8.59 8.35
CA GLY A 181 11.55 -7.86 7.38
C GLY A 181 10.35 -7.13 8.00
N CYS A 182 9.20 -7.22 7.31
CA CYS A 182 8.02 -6.44 7.66
C CYS A 182 7.39 -6.78 9.02
N TRP A 183 7.72 -7.94 9.61
CA TRP A 183 7.25 -8.33 10.94
C TRP A 183 7.76 -7.41 12.05
N LEU A 184 8.87 -6.71 11.83
CA LEU A 184 9.31 -5.62 12.72
C LEU A 184 8.30 -4.47 12.80
N THR A 185 7.34 -4.40 11.89
CA THR A 185 6.37 -3.29 11.80
C THR A 185 4.93 -3.74 12.00
N CYS A 186 4.73 -4.94 12.53
CA CYS A 186 3.41 -5.55 12.67
C CYS A 186 3.18 -5.89 14.14
N HIS A 187 2.47 -5.03 14.86
CA HIS A 187 2.28 -5.17 16.29
C HIS A 187 0.82 -5.40 16.66
N ASP A 188 0.62 -5.98 17.84
CA ASP A 188 -0.63 -5.91 18.57
C ASP A 188 -1.02 -4.42 18.78
N GLY A 189 -2.32 -4.18 18.80
CA GLY A 189 -2.90 -2.85 18.96
C GLY A 189 -2.95 -2.02 17.67
N GLU A 190 -2.26 -2.43 16.60
CA GLU A 190 -2.43 -1.79 15.29
C GLU A 190 -3.87 -1.93 14.77
N ARG A 191 -4.29 -0.99 13.92
CA ARG A 191 -5.60 -1.09 13.26
C ARG A 191 -5.76 -2.41 12.53
N ASP A 192 -6.83 -3.12 12.86
CA ASP A 192 -7.23 -4.43 12.36
C ASP A 192 -6.33 -5.60 12.85
N SER A 193 -5.50 -5.39 13.87
CA SER A 193 -4.69 -6.40 14.56
C SER A 193 -5.30 -6.80 15.93
N PRO A 194 -4.80 -7.85 16.61
CA PRO A 194 -5.26 -8.21 17.95
C PRO A 194 -5.08 -7.08 18.94
N ASN A 195 -5.88 -7.08 20.01
CA ASN A 195 -5.72 -6.15 21.14
C ASN A 195 -5.79 -4.66 20.76
N LEU A 196 -6.67 -4.32 19.80
CA LEU A 196 -6.90 -2.94 19.36
C LEU A 196 -7.33 -2.05 20.56
N PRO A 197 -6.57 -1.00 20.91
CA PRO A 197 -6.92 -0.13 22.02
C PRO A 197 -8.05 0.83 21.64
N GLU A 198 -8.77 1.30 22.67
CA GLU A 198 -9.81 2.31 22.51
C GLU A 198 -9.22 3.65 22.05
N THR A 199 -9.98 4.37 21.23
CA THR A 199 -9.54 5.69 20.73
C THR A 199 -9.25 6.69 21.86
N ALA A 200 -9.94 6.57 22.99
CA ALA A 200 -9.71 7.40 24.17
C ALA A 200 -8.33 7.15 24.79
N ASP A 201 -7.94 5.89 24.93
CA ASP A 201 -6.65 5.49 25.51
C ASP A 201 -5.49 5.94 24.61
N ILE A 202 -5.64 5.79 23.29
CA ILE A 202 -4.65 6.28 22.32
C ILE A 202 -4.47 7.80 22.47
N LYS A 203 -5.55 8.57 22.57
CA LYS A 203 -5.45 10.03 22.72
C LYS A 203 -4.85 10.45 24.06
N ALA A 204 -5.04 9.66 25.11
CA ALA A 204 -4.47 9.91 26.43
C ALA A 204 -2.97 9.56 26.49
N ASN A 205 -2.49 8.65 25.63
CA ASN A 205 -1.09 8.29 25.55
C ASN A 205 -0.20 9.47 25.09
N ALA A 206 0.91 9.70 25.78
CA ALA A 206 1.79 10.84 25.55
C ALA A 206 2.38 10.90 24.13
N LEU A 207 2.81 9.76 23.57
CA LEU A 207 3.36 9.70 22.22
C LEU A 207 2.29 10.03 21.18
N PHE A 208 1.12 9.39 21.25
CA PHE A 208 0.05 9.60 20.26
C PHE A 208 -0.60 10.99 20.39
N ALA A 209 -0.67 11.56 21.60
CA ALA A 209 -1.05 12.95 21.82
C ALA A 209 -0.09 13.91 21.12
N HIS A 210 1.22 13.69 21.23
CA HIS A 210 2.24 14.46 20.51
C HIS A 210 2.08 14.32 18.98
N LEU A 211 1.89 13.09 18.48
CA LEU A 211 1.68 12.80 17.06
C LEU A 211 0.32 13.26 16.51
N LYS A 212 -0.61 13.66 17.38
CA LYS A 212 -2.00 14.02 17.06
C LYS A 212 -2.72 12.90 16.29
N LYS A 213 -2.50 11.65 16.72
CA LYS A 213 -3.12 10.46 16.12
C LYS A 213 -4.18 9.89 17.06
N LYS A 214 -5.05 9.07 16.49
CA LYS A 214 -6.20 8.45 17.17
C LYS A 214 -6.35 6.96 16.87
N ASP A 215 -5.33 6.40 16.21
CA ASP A 215 -5.21 5.02 15.79
C ASP A 215 -3.73 4.62 15.94
N VAL A 216 -3.47 3.33 16.11
CA VAL A 216 -2.13 2.76 16.03
C VAL A 216 -1.94 2.19 14.63
N ARG A 217 -0.75 2.40 14.06
CA ARG A 217 -0.32 1.85 12.77
C ARG A 217 1.13 1.42 12.90
N LYS A 218 1.63 0.65 11.93
CA LYS A 218 3.05 0.28 11.76
C LYS A 218 4.02 1.25 12.41
N TYR A 219 4.88 0.71 13.27
CA TYR A 219 5.97 1.40 13.94
C TYR A 219 7.15 0.44 14.12
N LEU A 220 8.31 0.95 14.54
CA LEU A 220 9.51 0.17 14.80
C LEU A 220 9.70 -0.07 16.30
N PRO A 221 10.21 -1.26 16.70
CA PRO A 221 10.50 -1.58 18.10
C PRO A 221 11.45 -0.57 18.75
N SER A 222 12.40 -0.03 17.97
CA SER A 222 13.37 0.96 18.42
C SER A 222 12.74 2.23 19.01
N THR A 223 11.48 2.51 18.69
CA THR A 223 10.70 3.67 19.15
C THR A 223 9.86 3.40 20.39
N ARG A 224 9.98 2.20 20.98
CA ARG A 224 9.35 1.80 22.23
C ARG A 224 10.38 1.58 23.33
N THR A 225 9.94 1.68 24.58
CA THR A 225 10.82 1.57 25.76
C THR A 225 10.86 0.15 26.33
N ASP A 226 9.93 -0.71 25.95
CA ASP A 226 9.82 -2.10 26.39
C ASP A 226 10.24 -3.10 25.29
N GLU A 227 10.67 -4.29 25.69
CA GLU A 227 11.13 -5.34 24.76
C GLU A 227 10.01 -5.89 23.87
N ASN A 228 8.76 -5.88 24.35
CA ASN A 228 7.59 -6.30 23.60
C ASN A 228 7.14 -5.26 22.57
N ALA A 229 7.78 -4.07 22.55
CA ALA A 229 7.40 -2.95 21.72
C ALA A 229 5.90 -2.64 21.83
N SER A 230 5.39 -2.54 23.05
CA SER A 230 3.98 -2.27 23.33
C SER A 230 3.60 -0.89 22.78
N TRP A 231 2.41 -0.75 22.22
CA TRP A 231 2.01 0.48 21.53
C TRP A 231 2.05 1.70 22.46
N ASP A 232 1.71 1.51 23.74
CA ASP A 232 1.60 2.53 24.78
C ASP A 232 2.93 2.91 25.44
N MET A 233 3.99 2.13 25.19
CA MET A 233 5.33 2.34 25.76
C MET A 233 6.22 3.16 24.82
N GLY A 234 5.70 4.27 24.32
CA GLY A 234 6.42 5.16 23.39
C GLY A 234 7.62 5.88 24.02
N LYS A 235 8.73 5.98 23.26
CA LYS A 235 9.85 6.88 23.59
C LYS A 235 9.46 8.34 23.48
N THR A 236 10.26 9.24 24.07
CA THR A 236 9.99 10.68 23.95
C THR A 236 10.23 11.18 22.52
N PRO A 237 9.61 12.30 22.11
CA PRO A 237 9.87 12.91 20.79
C PRO A 237 11.36 13.19 20.53
N GLU A 238 12.12 13.58 21.55
CA GLU A 238 13.56 13.86 21.42
C GLU A 238 14.37 12.58 21.15
N GLU A 239 14.01 11.46 21.78
CA GLU A 239 14.63 10.17 21.51
C GLU A 239 14.30 9.67 20.11
N ILE A 240 13.04 9.81 19.68
CA ILE A 240 12.59 9.44 18.33
C ILE A 240 13.31 10.29 17.27
N ALA A 241 13.48 11.59 17.51
CA ALA A 241 14.22 12.46 16.60
C ALA A 241 15.68 12.04 16.45
N LYS A 242 16.34 11.55 17.52
CA LYS A 242 17.71 11.00 17.44
C LYS A 242 17.76 9.73 16.61
N ILE A 243 16.78 8.83 16.75
CA ILE A 243 16.68 7.62 15.92
C ILE A 243 16.51 8.00 14.46
N LYS A 244 15.62 8.95 14.15
CA LYS A 244 15.42 9.43 12.77
C LYS A 244 16.70 10.05 12.20
N ALA A 245 17.39 10.89 12.97
CA ALA A 245 18.63 11.55 12.53
C ALA A 245 19.77 10.54 12.28
N ALA A 246 19.77 9.40 12.96
CA ALA A 246 20.68 8.29 12.71
C ALA A 246 20.24 7.40 11.54
N GLY A 247 19.15 7.75 10.85
CA GLY A 247 18.59 6.99 9.73
C GLY A 247 17.77 5.77 10.15
N GLY A 248 17.44 5.58 11.43
CA GLY A 248 16.79 4.38 11.98
C GLY A 248 15.29 4.25 11.68
N PHE A 249 14.89 4.49 10.44
CA PHE A 249 13.52 4.35 9.92
C PHE A 249 13.52 3.42 8.70
N LEU A 250 12.35 2.91 8.33
CA LEU A 250 12.15 2.17 7.07
C LEU A 250 11.44 3.08 6.08
N ASP A 251 11.87 3.06 4.83
CA ASP A 251 11.19 3.74 3.73
C ASP A 251 10.10 2.81 3.17
N LEU A 252 8.92 3.34 2.86
CA LEU A 252 7.71 2.59 2.53
C LEU A 252 6.89 3.30 1.45
N MET A 253 6.87 2.75 0.26
CA MET A 253 6.18 3.36 -0.88
C MET A 253 5.12 2.41 -1.42
N GLN A 254 3.98 2.94 -1.85
CA GLN A 254 2.88 2.15 -2.39
C GLN A 254 2.36 2.72 -3.70
N TRP A 255 2.33 1.86 -4.71
CA TRP A 255 1.48 2.07 -5.87
C TRP A 255 0.05 1.69 -5.49
N ARG A 256 -0.91 2.53 -5.86
CA ARG A 256 -2.32 2.40 -5.50
C ARG A 256 -3.23 2.51 -6.72
N GLY A 257 -4.05 1.49 -6.96
CA GLY A 257 -4.88 1.38 -8.15
C GLY A 257 -5.84 2.56 -8.40
N HIS A 258 -6.43 3.13 -7.34
CA HIS A 258 -7.32 4.29 -7.43
C HIS A 258 -6.61 5.60 -7.05
N ARG A 259 -5.86 5.59 -5.95
CA ARG A 259 -5.35 6.82 -5.33
C ARG A 259 -4.09 7.40 -5.96
N SER A 260 -3.35 6.65 -6.79
CA SER A 260 -2.09 7.15 -7.36
C SER A 260 -1.90 6.77 -8.84
N ASN A 261 -2.32 5.56 -9.24
CA ASN A 261 -2.19 5.08 -10.62
C ASN A 261 -2.82 5.99 -11.68
N PRO A 262 -4.03 6.55 -11.49
CA PRO A 262 -4.71 7.34 -12.54
C PRO A 262 -3.96 8.62 -12.92
N VAL A 263 -3.07 9.10 -12.04
CA VAL A 263 -2.20 10.26 -12.29
C VAL A 263 -0.73 9.86 -12.47
N GLY A 264 -0.43 8.57 -12.62
CA GLY A 264 0.90 8.07 -12.94
C GLY A 264 1.94 8.27 -11.83
N MET A 265 1.52 8.10 -10.57
CA MET A 265 2.35 8.29 -9.38
C MET A 265 2.19 7.13 -8.39
N SER A 266 3.07 7.09 -7.40
CA SER A 266 2.92 6.31 -6.17
C SER A 266 2.93 7.26 -4.96
N ASP A 267 2.56 6.75 -3.79
CA ASP A 267 2.77 7.50 -2.54
C ASP A 267 4.13 7.22 -1.90
N ASP A 268 4.51 8.12 -1.00
CA ASP A 268 5.74 8.08 -0.22
C ASP A 268 5.45 8.17 1.28
N PHE A 269 5.97 7.19 2.01
CA PHE A 269 5.87 7.10 3.47
C PHE A 269 7.17 6.55 4.05
N TYR A 270 7.29 6.68 5.36
CA TYR A 270 8.26 5.95 6.14
C TYR A 270 7.63 5.37 7.41
N VAL A 271 8.28 4.36 7.99
CA VAL A 271 7.92 3.76 9.27
C VAL A 271 9.00 4.07 10.29
N LEU A 272 8.60 4.74 11.37
CA LEU A 272 9.43 4.99 12.54
C LEU A 272 8.60 4.77 13.81
N GLU A 273 8.11 5.82 14.46
CA GLU A 273 7.24 5.72 15.63
C GLU A 273 5.77 5.46 15.27
N TYR A 274 5.47 5.65 13.98
CA TYR A 274 4.20 5.51 13.31
C TYR A 274 4.45 5.39 11.79
N ARG A 275 3.41 5.03 11.01
CA ARG A 275 3.45 5.10 9.55
C ARG A 275 3.20 6.53 9.10
N ASN A 276 4.29 7.23 8.82
CA ASN A 276 4.32 8.64 8.50
C ASN A 276 4.32 8.89 7.00
N SER A 277 3.71 9.98 6.56
CA SER A 277 3.94 10.50 5.21
C SER A 277 5.22 11.29 5.18
N ASP A 278 5.88 11.21 4.04
CA ASP A 278 6.97 12.09 3.69
C ASP A 278 6.50 13.55 3.66
N ALA A 279 7.47 14.45 3.78
CA ALA A 279 7.21 15.87 3.82
C ALA A 279 6.48 16.33 2.56
N GLY A 280 5.41 17.12 2.76
CA GLY A 280 4.64 17.72 1.68
C GLY A 280 3.28 17.06 1.48
N LYS A 281 2.93 16.73 0.23
CA LYS A 281 1.60 16.25 -0.14
C LYS A 281 1.68 15.10 -1.14
N ASN A 282 0.97 14.03 -0.81
CA ASN A 282 0.71 12.88 -1.67
C ASN A 282 -0.34 13.22 -2.76
N PRO A 283 -0.48 12.40 -3.82
CA PRO A 283 -1.36 12.69 -4.97
C PRO A 283 -2.85 12.54 -4.69
N PHE A 284 -3.28 12.32 -3.45
CA PHE A 284 -4.68 12.16 -3.11
C PHE A 284 -5.05 12.90 -1.81
N GLY A 285 -6.29 13.37 -1.75
CA GLY A 285 -6.85 14.06 -0.59
C GLY A 285 -8.29 13.67 -0.32
N SER A 286 -8.72 13.83 0.94
CA SER A 286 -10.12 13.60 1.29
C SER A 286 -11.03 14.57 0.54
N ASN A 287 -11.99 14.01 -0.18
CA ASN A 287 -13.07 14.74 -0.85
C ASN A 287 -14.21 15.11 0.13
N SER A 288 -14.04 14.97 1.45
CA SER A 288 -15.04 15.44 2.42
C SER A 288 -14.82 16.90 2.80
N ASN A 289 -15.88 17.69 2.80
CA ASN A 289 -15.98 18.90 3.60
C ASN A 289 -16.14 18.50 5.08
N LYS A 290 -15.44 19.17 6.01
CA LYS A 290 -15.45 18.79 7.43
C LYS A 290 -16.65 19.38 8.17
N GLU A 291 -17.12 20.51 7.70
CA GLU A 291 -18.17 21.32 8.32
C GLU A 291 -19.56 20.86 7.88
N THR A 292 -19.72 20.55 6.59
CA THR A 292 -21.02 20.20 5.99
C THR A 292 -21.20 18.71 5.76
N HIS A 293 -20.14 17.91 5.92
CA HIS A 293 -20.11 16.48 5.58
C HIS A 293 -20.49 16.14 4.12
N THR A 294 -20.49 17.13 3.23
CA THR A 294 -20.72 16.95 1.79
C THR A 294 -19.41 16.73 1.03
N PRO A 295 -19.45 16.20 -0.21
CA PRO A 295 -18.28 16.18 -1.08
C PRO A 295 -17.75 17.60 -1.37
N LYS A 296 -16.43 17.74 -1.58
CA LYS A 296 -15.82 19.01 -2.03
C LYS A 296 -15.88 19.19 -3.54
N TYR A 297 -15.81 18.07 -4.25
CA TYR A 297 -15.79 18.00 -5.70
C TYR A 297 -16.75 16.92 -6.20
N MET A 298 -17.25 17.12 -7.42
CA MET A 298 -18.06 16.18 -8.18
C MET A 298 -17.50 16.03 -9.60
N PHE A 299 -18.02 15.08 -10.37
CA PHE A 299 -17.61 14.93 -11.76
C PHE A 299 -18.11 16.11 -12.60
N ASP A 300 -17.25 16.61 -13.49
CA ASP A 300 -17.64 17.55 -14.54
C ASP A 300 -18.47 16.81 -15.59
N GLU A 301 -19.78 17.05 -15.61
CA GLU A 301 -20.68 16.40 -16.56
C GLU A 301 -20.30 16.64 -18.03
N LYS A 302 -19.68 17.78 -18.36
CA LYS A 302 -19.27 18.08 -19.75
C LYS A 302 -18.08 17.25 -20.19
N VAL A 303 -17.21 16.86 -19.26
CA VAL A 303 -15.99 16.09 -19.55
C VAL A 303 -16.18 14.60 -19.28
N PHE A 304 -16.80 14.27 -18.16
CA PHE A 304 -17.05 12.90 -17.72
C PHE A 304 -18.32 12.29 -18.31
N GLY A 305 -19.25 13.13 -18.79
CA GLY A 305 -20.55 12.71 -19.33
C GLY A 305 -21.61 12.43 -18.26
N LYS A 306 -21.24 12.47 -16.97
CA LYS A 306 -22.13 12.34 -15.81
C LYS A 306 -21.62 13.21 -14.66
N LYS A 307 -22.53 13.63 -13.78
CA LYS A 307 -22.21 14.37 -12.55
C LYS A 307 -21.87 13.47 -11.35
N SER A 308 -22.33 12.21 -11.40
CA SER A 308 -22.17 11.15 -10.41
C SER A 308 -21.96 9.81 -11.12
N VAL A 309 -21.49 8.83 -10.37
CA VAL A 309 -21.53 7.41 -10.78
C VAL A 309 -22.57 6.67 -9.95
N THR A 310 -22.87 5.44 -10.34
CA THR A 310 -23.68 4.49 -9.59
C THR A 310 -22.85 3.25 -9.28
N GLU A 311 -23.35 2.38 -8.41
CA GLU A 311 -22.70 1.09 -8.14
C GLU A 311 -22.49 0.28 -9.42
N ALA A 312 -23.44 0.35 -10.37
CA ALA A 312 -23.38 -0.36 -11.64
C ALA A 312 -22.27 0.14 -12.59
N ASP A 313 -21.73 1.34 -12.36
CA ASP A 313 -20.61 1.90 -13.13
C ASP A 313 -19.24 1.41 -12.61
N ILE A 314 -19.18 1.01 -11.34
CA ILE A 314 -17.96 0.49 -10.73
C ILE A 314 -17.48 -0.73 -11.52
N ARG A 315 -16.18 -0.79 -11.82
CA ARG A 315 -15.50 -1.84 -12.61
C ARG A 315 -15.89 -1.90 -14.10
N LYS A 316 -16.85 -1.09 -14.58
CA LYS A 316 -17.15 -0.96 -16.02
C LYS A 316 -16.44 0.22 -16.68
N MET A 317 -16.04 1.19 -15.88
CA MET A 317 -15.31 2.38 -16.32
C MET A 317 -14.36 2.86 -15.22
N GLU A 318 -13.46 3.76 -15.59
CA GLU A 318 -12.63 4.49 -14.62
C GLU A 318 -13.51 5.49 -13.86
N THR A 319 -13.50 5.41 -12.54
CA THR A 319 -14.34 6.22 -11.65
C THR A 319 -13.54 7.09 -10.70
N THR A 320 -12.24 7.25 -10.93
CA THR A 320 -11.41 8.18 -10.15
C THR A 320 -11.76 9.64 -10.45
N LEU A 321 -11.93 10.43 -9.40
CA LEU A 321 -12.08 11.88 -9.48
C LEU A 321 -10.71 12.56 -9.50
N ILE A 322 -10.37 13.21 -10.61
CA ILE A 322 -9.07 13.80 -10.93
C ILE A 322 -9.27 15.32 -11.12
N ARG A 323 -8.69 16.13 -10.21
CA ARG A 323 -8.91 17.59 -10.09
C ARG A 323 -8.79 18.36 -11.40
N GLU A 324 -7.77 18.03 -12.15
CA GLU A 324 -7.23 18.65 -13.34
C GLU A 324 -7.85 18.10 -14.63
N LYS A 325 -8.69 17.06 -14.52
CA LYS A 325 -9.22 16.34 -15.69
C LYS A 325 -10.73 16.28 -15.73
N ASN A 326 -11.38 15.83 -14.66
CA ASN A 326 -12.81 15.47 -14.70
C ASN A 326 -13.58 15.93 -13.46
N ALA A 327 -13.03 16.85 -12.67
CA ALA A 327 -13.63 17.31 -11.43
C ALA A 327 -13.98 18.81 -11.49
N VAL A 328 -15.12 19.15 -10.89
CA VAL A 328 -15.55 20.54 -10.60
C VAL A 328 -15.94 20.66 -9.13
N PRO A 329 -15.98 21.88 -8.55
CA PRO A 329 -16.48 22.08 -7.20
C PRO A 329 -17.88 21.46 -7.03
N PHE A 330 -18.13 20.85 -5.88
CA PHE A 330 -19.41 20.22 -5.58
C PHE A 330 -20.53 21.25 -5.56
N ASP A 331 -21.58 21.01 -6.35
CA ASP A 331 -22.80 21.81 -6.36
C ASP A 331 -23.93 21.07 -5.59
N PRO A 332 -24.36 21.56 -4.41
CA PRO A 332 -25.46 20.93 -3.67
C PRO A 332 -26.79 20.98 -4.41
N ASN A 333 -26.95 21.89 -5.38
CA ASN A 333 -28.19 22.08 -6.15
C ASN A 333 -28.17 21.36 -7.50
N ALA A 334 -27.20 20.48 -7.74
CA ALA A 334 -27.08 19.74 -8.99
C ALA A 334 -28.22 18.72 -9.24
N GLY A 335 -29.22 18.61 -8.36
CA GLY A 335 -30.36 17.70 -8.50
C GLY A 335 -29.99 16.24 -8.22
N TRP A 336 -29.40 16.00 -7.05
CA TRP A 336 -28.96 14.68 -6.59
C TRP A 336 -30.13 13.72 -6.37
N LYS A 337 -29.92 12.45 -6.72
CA LYS A 337 -30.89 11.36 -6.58
C LYS A 337 -30.35 10.31 -5.65
N GLU A 338 -31.25 9.66 -4.91
CA GLU A 338 -30.87 8.52 -4.10
C GLU A 338 -30.09 7.49 -4.93
N GLY A 339 -28.95 7.06 -4.41
CA GLY A 339 -28.03 6.17 -5.09
C GLY A 339 -26.93 6.83 -5.90
N ASP A 340 -26.94 8.16 -6.09
CA ASP A 340 -25.81 8.89 -6.68
C ASP A 340 -24.56 8.72 -5.82
N MET A 341 -23.42 8.46 -6.47
CA MET A 341 -22.15 8.21 -5.80
C MET A 341 -21.04 9.13 -6.30
N ILE A 342 -20.21 9.58 -5.36
CA ILE A 342 -19.03 10.43 -5.59
C ILE A 342 -17.82 9.83 -4.85
N PRO A 343 -16.63 9.72 -5.48
CA PRO A 343 -15.45 9.18 -4.81
C PRO A 343 -15.08 9.91 -3.50
N LYS A 344 -14.67 9.16 -2.47
CA LYS A 344 -14.22 9.75 -1.19
C LYS A 344 -12.87 10.45 -1.29
N TYR A 345 -12.11 10.17 -2.34
CA TYR A 345 -10.84 10.79 -2.63
C TYR A 345 -10.91 11.57 -3.93
N ILE A 346 -10.28 12.74 -3.91
CA ILE A 346 -9.85 13.43 -5.12
C ILE A 346 -8.37 13.18 -5.31
N VAL A 347 -7.97 12.94 -6.55
CA VAL A 347 -6.59 12.67 -6.97
C VAL A 347 -6.09 13.87 -7.78
N SER A 348 -4.82 14.22 -7.60
CA SER A 348 -4.18 15.34 -8.29
C SER A 348 -2.66 15.22 -8.28
N ARG A 349 -2.07 15.12 -9.47
CA ARG A 349 -0.59 15.18 -9.60
C ARG A 349 -0.06 16.56 -9.24
N GLU A 350 -0.77 17.61 -9.67
CA GLU A 350 -0.37 19.01 -9.49
C GLU A 350 -0.35 19.45 -8.02
N ASP A 351 -1.17 18.83 -7.16
CA ASP A 351 -1.20 19.14 -5.73
C ASP A 351 -0.08 18.47 -4.95
N SER A 352 0.62 17.51 -5.57
CA SER A 352 1.70 16.76 -4.94
C SER A 352 2.96 17.62 -4.81
N LYS A 353 3.60 17.60 -3.64
CA LYS A 353 4.71 18.50 -3.28
C LYS A 353 5.65 17.84 -2.27
N GLY A 354 6.88 18.35 -2.18
CA GLY A 354 7.89 17.86 -1.23
C GLY A 354 8.41 16.47 -1.58
N SER A 355 9.04 15.79 -0.62
CA SER A 355 9.53 14.42 -0.78
C SER A 355 8.40 13.42 -0.98
N ALA A 356 7.17 13.72 -0.53
CA ALA A 356 5.99 12.92 -0.83
C ALA A 356 5.63 12.80 -2.34
N LYS A 357 6.39 13.47 -3.21
CA LYS A 357 6.27 13.43 -4.67
C LYS A 357 7.47 12.73 -5.34
N ASP A 358 8.43 12.17 -4.60
CA ASP A 358 9.65 11.63 -5.22
C ASP A 358 9.38 10.40 -6.10
N ASN A 359 8.30 9.69 -5.82
CA ASN A 359 7.79 8.60 -6.65
C ASN A 359 6.74 9.07 -7.69
N ASP A 360 7.12 10.04 -8.52
CA ASP A 360 6.25 10.64 -9.53
C ASP A 360 6.21 9.92 -10.88
N ARG A 361 6.84 8.76 -11.02
CA ARG A 361 6.88 7.98 -12.27
C ARG A 361 6.53 6.52 -12.00
N SER A 362 5.24 6.23 -11.87
CA SER A 362 4.77 4.85 -11.81
C SER A 362 3.48 4.65 -12.60
N LYS A 363 3.29 3.43 -13.12
CA LYS A 363 2.12 3.09 -13.94
C LYS A 363 1.80 1.62 -13.81
N GLY A 364 0.54 1.33 -13.51
CA GLY A 364 -0.04 0.01 -13.52
C GLY A 364 -0.99 -0.14 -14.70
N VAL A 365 -0.84 -1.25 -15.42
CA VAL A 365 -1.78 -1.71 -16.44
C VAL A 365 -2.29 -3.07 -16.03
N TRP A 366 -3.60 -3.23 -15.94
CA TRP A 366 -4.25 -4.51 -15.71
C TRP A 366 -4.75 -5.07 -17.04
N LYS A 367 -4.36 -6.31 -17.35
CA LYS A 367 -4.79 -7.01 -18.57
C LYS A 367 -4.84 -8.50 -18.30
N ASP A 368 -5.91 -9.15 -18.75
CA ASP A 368 -6.09 -10.60 -18.69
C ASP A 368 -5.86 -11.19 -17.28
N GLY A 369 -6.36 -10.51 -16.24
CA GLY A 369 -6.21 -10.95 -14.85
C GLY A 369 -4.86 -10.62 -14.20
N VAL A 370 -3.98 -9.88 -14.88
CA VAL A 370 -2.62 -9.60 -14.41
C VAL A 370 -2.39 -8.10 -14.31
N TRP A 371 -1.96 -7.63 -13.14
CA TRP A 371 -1.34 -6.32 -13.01
C TRP A 371 0.08 -6.36 -13.53
N THR A 372 0.47 -5.34 -14.29
CA THR A 372 1.86 -5.01 -14.59
C THR A 372 2.11 -3.59 -14.14
N VAL A 373 2.87 -3.42 -13.07
CA VAL A 373 3.25 -2.12 -12.50
C VAL A 373 4.72 -1.87 -12.82
N VAL A 374 5.00 -0.72 -13.42
CA VAL A 374 6.36 -0.21 -13.65
C VAL A 374 6.55 1.08 -12.84
N TRP A 375 7.74 1.26 -12.28
CA TRP A 375 8.03 2.32 -11.32
C TRP A 375 9.48 2.79 -11.49
N ALA A 376 9.72 4.09 -11.63
CA ALA A 376 11.03 4.71 -11.56
C ALA A 376 11.18 5.54 -10.27
N ARG A 377 12.30 5.36 -9.57
CA ARG A 377 12.69 6.12 -8.39
C ARG A 377 14.09 6.67 -8.61
N LYS A 378 14.32 7.93 -8.26
CA LYS A 378 15.66 8.52 -8.34
C LYS A 378 16.65 7.78 -7.44
N LEU A 379 17.86 7.57 -7.94
CA LEU A 379 19.02 7.25 -7.11
C LEU A 379 19.49 8.51 -6.38
N GLY A 380 20.06 8.33 -5.20
CA GLY A 380 20.67 9.40 -4.43
C GLY A 380 19.69 10.45 -3.91
N LEU A 381 18.44 10.09 -3.63
CA LEU A 381 17.53 10.95 -2.87
C LEU A 381 18.18 11.35 -1.54
N THR A 382 18.04 12.62 -1.16
CA THR A 382 18.72 13.20 0.01
C THR A 382 17.75 13.68 1.08
N ASN A 383 16.45 13.45 0.92
CA ASN A 383 15.48 13.87 1.92
C ASN A 383 15.65 13.04 3.20
N PRO A 384 15.40 13.64 4.39
CA PRO A 384 15.60 12.96 5.67
C PRO A 384 14.55 11.88 5.98
N ASP A 385 13.59 11.68 5.09
CA ASP A 385 12.54 10.66 5.12
C ASP A 385 12.73 9.56 4.06
N ASP A 386 13.79 9.64 3.24
CA ASP A 386 14.10 8.67 2.18
C ASP A 386 15.29 7.75 2.51
N LYS A 387 15.25 6.52 1.97
CA LYS A 387 16.46 5.68 1.84
C LYS A 387 17.17 5.94 0.52
N ALA A 388 18.36 6.53 0.60
CA ALA A 388 19.17 6.85 -0.56
C ALA A 388 19.75 5.59 -1.24
N LEU A 389 19.20 5.21 -2.39
CA LEU A 389 19.74 4.16 -3.25
C LEU A 389 20.93 4.67 -4.07
N LYS A 390 22.02 3.90 -4.17
CA LYS A 390 23.20 4.26 -4.99
C LYS A 390 23.84 3.04 -5.62
N GLU A 391 24.52 3.26 -6.75
CA GLU A 391 25.40 2.26 -7.33
C GLU A 391 26.51 1.84 -6.34
N GLY A 392 26.81 0.55 -6.30
CA GLY A 392 27.65 -0.12 -5.32
C GLY A 392 26.93 -0.47 -4.01
N GLY A 393 25.67 -0.04 -3.81
CA GLY A 393 24.91 -0.29 -2.59
C GLY A 393 24.15 -1.63 -2.60
N VAL A 394 23.96 -2.19 -1.40
CA VAL A 394 23.09 -3.34 -1.13
C VAL A 394 22.08 -2.91 -0.07
N TYR A 395 20.81 -3.23 -0.29
CA TYR A 395 19.70 -2.79 0.53
C TYR A 395 18.75 -3.94 0.80
N SER A 396 18.10 -3.94 1.97
CA SER A 396 17.07 -4.93 2.30
C SER A 396 15.70 -4.45 1.83
N PHE A 397 14.97 -5.33 1.15
CA PHE A 397 13.64 -5.08 0.60
C PHE A 397 12.61 -6.04 1.18
N GLY A 398 11.41 -5.52 1.43
CA GLY A 398 10.19 -6.29 1.66
C GLY A 398 9.11 -5.87 0.67
N PHE A 399 8.36 -6.84 0.13
CA PHE A 399 7.29 -6.60 -0.82
C PHE A 399 5.94 -7.00 -0.25
N ALA A 400 4.90 -6.27 -0.63
CA ALA A 400 3.53 -6.60 -0.27
C ALA A 400 2.53 -6.29 -1.38
N THR A 401 1.51 -7.14 -1.51
CA THR A 401 0.36 -6.91 -2.39
C THR A 401 -0.94 -6.95 -1.61
N HIS A 402 -1.76 -5.91 -1.78
CA HIS A 402 -3.18 -5.97 -1.45
C HIS A 402 -3.93 -6.22 -2.76
N ASP A 403 -4.65 -7.31 -2.84
CA ASP A 403 -5.62 -7.56 -3.91
C ASP A 403 -6.95 -8.02 -3.30
N ASP A 404 -8.02 -7.97 -4.09
CA ASP A 404 -9.34 -8.42 -3.66
C ASP A 404 -10.06 -7.51 -2.64
N ASN A 405 -10.12 -6.21 -2.95
CA ASN A 405 -10.82 -5.19 -2.16
C ASN A 405 -10.41 -5.20 -0.67
N ILE A 406 -9.13 -5.44 -0.39
CA ILE A 406 -8.63 -5.62 0.97
C ILE A 406 -7.71 -4.50 1.41
N THR A 407 -7.61 -4.31 2.72
CA THR A 407 -6.71 -3.33 3.30
C THR A 407 -5.98 -3.85 4.53
N THR A 408 -5.18 -2.95 5.14
CA THR A 408 -4.49 -3.17 6.42
C THR A 408 -3.80 -4.52 6.50
N ARG A 409 -4.16 -5.39 7.45
CA ARG A 409 -3.49 -6.67 7.71
C ARG A 409 -3.69 -7.69 6.59
N GLY A 410 -4.73 -7.54 5.76
CA GLY A 410 -5.09 -8.55 4.77
C GLY A 410 -4.28 -8.51 3.49
N HIS A 411 -2.96 -8.61 3.56
CA HIS A 411 -2.09 -8.63 2.37
C HIS A 411 -1.14 -9.81 2.38
N HIS A 412 -0.66 -10.13 1.19
CA HIS A 412 0.47 -11.03 1.03
C HIS A 412 1.77 -10.27 1.18
N VAL A 413 2.75 -10.90 1.82
CA VAL A 413 4.08 -10.34 2.08
C VAL A 413 5.17 -11.28 1.61
N SER A 414 6.34 -10.73 1.28
CA SER A 414 7.56 -11.52 1.10
C SER A 414 8.34 -11.65 2.42
N PHE A 415 9.18 -12.68 2.52
CA PHE A 415 10.35 -12.59 3.39
C PHE A 415 11.31 -11.48 2.91
N PRO A 416 12.15 -10.92 3.80
CA PRO A 416 13.14 -9.92 3.39
C PRO A 416 14.15 -10.54 2.43
N MET A 417 14.66 -9.72 1.50
CA MET A 417 15.72 -10.08 0.57
C MET A 417 16.61 -8.88 0.28
N THR A 418 17.85 -9.15 -0.14
CA THR A 418 18.78 -8.09 -0.51
C THR A 418 18.74 -7.78 -2.00
N ILE A 419 18.77 -6.49 -2.35
CA ILE A 419 18.94 -6.01 -3.73
C ILE A 419 20.21 -5.18 -3.84
N GLY A 420 21.07 -5.57 -4.78
CA GLY A 420 22.34 -4.91 -5.06
C GLY A 420 22.30 -4.09 -6.34
N PHE A 421 22.66 -2.81 -6.27
CA PHE A 421 22.77 -1.93 -7.44
C PHE A 421 24.22 -1.91 -7.92
N GLY A 422 24.62 -2.85 -8.78
CA GLY A 422 26.03 -3.03 -9.15
C GLY A 422 26.87 -3.69 -8.05
N ALA A 423 26.22 -4.39 -7.12
CA ALA A 423 26.83 -5.13 -6.02
C ALA A 423 26.16 -6.50 -5.89
N LYS A 424 26.87 -7.48 -5.31
CA LYS A 424 26.34 -8.83 -5.07
C LYS A 424 25.26 -8.80 -3.99
N ALA A 425 24.14 -9.47 -4.25
CA ALA A 425 22.99 -9.59 -3.37
C ALA A 425 22.12 -10.79 -3.81
N ASP A 426 21.01 -11.06 -3.12
CA ASP A 426 20.04 -12.08 -3.56
C ASP A 426 19.47 -11.76 -4.95
N ILE A 427 19.26 -10.47 -5.23
CA ILE A 427 18.86 -9.94 -6.53
C ILE A 427 19.83 -8.84 -6.95
N GLU A 428 20.55 -9.06 -8.05
CA GLU A 428 21.41 -8.05 -8.66
C GLU A 428 20.60 -7.24 -9.70
N ALA A 429 20.53 -5.92 -9.50
CA ALA A 429 19.85 -5.02 -10.42
C ALA A 429 20.61 -4.92 -11.75
N THR A 430 19.87 -4.97 -12.87
CA THR A 430 20.47 -4.87 -14.20
C THR A 430 20.86 -3.43 -14.50
N LYS A 431 22.15 -3.16 -14.72
CA LYS A 431 22.60 -1.84 -15.15
C LYS A 431 22.18 -1.59 -16.61
N LEU A 432 21.50 -0.49 -16.85
CA LEU A 432 21.13 0.01 -18.16
C LEU A 432 22.26 0.92 -18.69
N ASN A 433 22.45 0.91 -20.02
CA ASN A 433 23.52 1.65 -20.69
C ASN A 433 23.20 3.13 -20.88
#